data_AF-A0A2R6CME0-F1
#
_entry.id   AF-A0A2R6CME0-F1
#
_cell.length_a   1.000
_cell.length_b   1.000
_cell.length_c   1.000
_cell.angle_alpha   90.00
_cell.angle_beta   90.00
_cell.angle_gamma   90.00
#
_symmetry.space_group_name_H-M   'P 1'
#
loop_
_entity.id
_entity.type
_entity.pdbx_description
1 polymer ?
#
loop_
_entity_poly.entity_id
_entity_poly.type
_entity_poly.pdbx_seq_one_letter_code
_entity_poly.pdbx_strand_id
1 'polypeptide(L)' 'MGDNRVVQGRMVTPKRLAALIEGDDVMDAEPIEDAEQDCPECGGNVITVGYMPSALEFVTGYKCQDCDWSDTDRD' A
#
# COMPACT_ATOMS: atom_id res chain seq x y z
N MET A 1 15.42 -1.84 -4.21
CA MET A 1 15.21 -2.13 -2.77
C MET A 1 14.24 -1.08 -2.28
N GLY A 2 12.93 -1.36 -2.34
CA GLY A 2 11.93 -0.47 -1.76
C GLY A 2 11.95 -0.68 -0.26
N ASP A 3 12.69 0.20 0.41
CA ASP A 3 12.88 0.19 1.83
C ASP A 3 11.55 0.40 2.55
N ASN A 4 11.38 -0.31 3.66
CA ASN A 4 10.25 -0.19 4.56
C ASN A 4 9.83 1.27 4.77
N ARG A 5 8.53 1.53 4.82
CA ARG A 5 7.99 2.89 4.94
C ARG A 5 7.36 3.11 6.30
N VAL A 6 7.31 4.36 6.74
CA VAL A 6 6.52 4.73 7.93
C VAL A 6 5.10 5.00 7.49
N VAL A 7 4.15 4.28 8.09
CA VAL A 7 2.71 4.45 7.90
C VAL A 7 2.07 4.54 9.28
N GLN A 8 1.36 5.62 9.55
CA GLN A 8 0.67 5.91 10.81
C GLN A 8 1.60 5.72 12.04
N GLY A 9 2.84 6.20 11.92
CA GLY A 9 3.86 6.12 12.98
C GLY A 9 4.49 4.74 13.17
N ARG A 10 4.25 3.77 12.28
CA ARG A 10 4.82 2.41 12.35
C ARG A 10 5.60 2.09 11.09
N MET A 11 6.74 1.42 11.25
CA MET A 11 7.50 0.90 10.12
C MET A 11 6.77 -0.31 9.53
N VAL A 12 6.45 -0.25 8.25
CA VAL A 12 5.78 -1.32 7.49
C VAL A 12 6.67 -1.82 6.37
N THR A 13 6.69 -3.14 6.21
CA THR A 13 7.31 -3.80 5.05
C THR A 13 6.34 -3.78 3.87
N PRO A 14 6.80 -3.98 2.63
CA PRO A 14 5.91 -4.00 1.47
C PRO A 14 4.78 -5.04 1.59
N LYS A 15 5.11 -6.27 2.00
CA LYS A 15 4.11 -7.32 2.28
C LYS A 15 3.12 -6.92 3.37
N ARG A 16 3.58 -6.25 4.43
CA ARG A 16 2.68 -5.83 5.52
C ARG A 16 1.77 -4.69 5.07
N LEU A 17 2.27 -3.76 4.26
CA LEU A 17 1.47 -2.70 3.68
C LEU A 17 0.39 -3.27 2.75
N ALA A 18 0.77 -4.16 1.85
CA ALA A 18 -0.16 -4.84 0.95
C ALA A 18 -1.26 -5.58 1.73
N ALA A 19 -0.91 -6.32 2.78
CA ALA A 19 -1.90 -6.99 3.63
C ALA A 19 -2.82 -6.01 4.39
N LEU A 20 -2.34 -4.82 4.75
CA LEU A 20 -3.19 -3.79 5.35
C LEU A 20 -4.21 -3.22 4.37
N ILE A 21 -3.82 -3.06 3.10
CA ILE A 21 -4.70 -2.57 2.04
C ILE A 21 -5.71 -3.64 1.63
N GLU A 22 -5.25 -4.89 1.45
CA GLU A 22 -6.10 -6.02 1.05
C GLU A 22 -7.08 -6.44 2.15
N GLY A 23 -6.70 -6.26 3.42
CA GLY A 23 -7.45 -6.78 4.56
C GLY A 23 -7.23 -8.28 4.83
N ASP A 24 -6.39 -8.95 4.04
CA ASP A 24 -5.99 -10.36 4.20
C ASP A 24 -4.48 -10.54 3.89
N ASP A 25 -3.94 -11.74 4.07
CA ASP A 25 -2.54 -12.04 3.74
C ASP A 25 -2.33 -12.12 2.23
N VAL A 26 -1.16 -11.66 1.76
CA VAL A 26 -0.78 -11.65 0.33
C VAL A 26 0.40 -12.59 0.06
N MET A 27 0.47 -13.15 -1.15
CA MET A 27 1.56 -14.05 -1.52
C MET A 27 2.88 -13.31 -1.72
N ASP A 28 2.86 -12.22 -2.47
CA ASP A 28 4.05 -11.41 -2.76
C ASP A 28 3.71 -9.92 -2.87
N ALA A 29 4.72 -9.07 -2.70
CA ALA A 29 4.61 -7.62 -2.80
C ALA A 29 5.90 -7.02 -3.37
N GLU A 30 5.73 -6.09 -4.30
CA GLU A 30 6.78 -5.27 -4.86
C GLU A 30 7.26 -4.19 -3.87
N PRO A 31 8.44 -3.59 -4.09
CA PRO A 31 8.88 -2.36 -3.43
C PRO A 31 7.78 -1.32 -3.22
N ILE A 32 7.81 -0.64 -2.06
CA ILE A 32 6.95 0.52 -1.81
C ILE A 32 7.50 1.71 -2.60
N GLU A 33 6.62 2.45 -3.26
CA GLU A 33 6.94 3.68 -4.00
C GLU A 33 6.04 4.84 -3.53
N ASP A 34 6.49 6.07 -3.74
CA ASP A 34 5.64 7.25 -3.48
C ASP A 34 4.64 7.39 -4.64
N ALA A 35 3.36 7.61 -4.33
CA ALA A 35 2.33 7.78 -5.34
C ALA A 35 2.31 9.23 -5.86
N GLU A 36 1.79 9.42 -7.07
CA GLU A 36 1.69 10.74 -7.70
C GLU A 36 0.49 11.57 -7.20
N GLN A 37 -0.31 11.02 -6.28
CA GLN A 37 -1.53 11.63 -5.77
C GLN A 37 -1.45 11.93 -4.27
N ASP A 38 -2.14 12.98 -3.85
CA ASP A 38 -2.37 13.28 -2.43
C ASP A 38 -3.57 12.49 -1.90
N CYS A 39 -3.60 12.27 -0.58
CA CYS A 39 -4.70 11.57 0.06
C CYS A 39 -6.00 12.40 -0.03
N PRO A 40 -7.11 11.83 -0.54
CA PRO A 40 -8.36 12.56 -0.71
C PRO A 40 -9.04 12.93 0.62
N GLU A 41 -8.70 12.26 1.73
CA GLU A 41 -9.33 12.52 3.03
C GLU A 41 -8.61 13.57 3.86
N CYS A 42 -7.26 13.56 3.86
CA CYS A 42 -6.47 14.43 4.73
C CYS A 42 -5.44 15.30 4.00
N GLY A 43 -5.24 15.12 2.70
CA GLY A 43 -4.22 15.81 1.91
C GLY A 43 -2.78 15.37 2.23
N GLY A 44 -2.59 14.24 2.92
CA GLY A 44 -1.28 13.68 3.25
C GLY A 44 -0.66 12.89 2.10
N ASN A 45 0.58 12.43 2.29
CA ASN A 45 1.31 11.67 1.27
C ASN A 45 0.71 10.27 1.10
N VAL A 46 0.55 9.85 -0.16
CA VAL A 46 0.13 8.50 -0.51
C VAL A 46 1.33 7.72 -1.02
N ILE A 47 1.38 6.46 -0.62
CA ILE A 47 2.35 5.49 -1.11
C ILE A 47 1.62 4.38 -1.85
N THR A 48 2.31 3.77 -2.80
CA THR A 48 1.79 2.67 -3.62
C THR A 48 2.62 1.41 -3.41
N VAL A 49 1.95 0.26 -3.52
CA VAL A 49 2.56 -1.06 -3.50
C VAL A 49 1.85 -1.97 -4.49
N GLY A 50 2.60 -2.55 -5.42
CA GLY A 50 2.14 -3.67 -6.24
C GLY A 50 2.18 -4.97 -5.42
N TYR A 51 1.15 -5.80 -5.48
CA TYR A 51 1.13 -7.08 -4.77
C TYR A 51 0.29 -8.15 -5.45
N MET A 52 0.56 -9.40 -5.09
CA MET A 52 -0.16 -10.57 -5.56
C MET A 52 -0.97 -11.18 -4.41
N PRO A 53 -2.30 -10.95 -4.36
CA PRO A 53 -3.17 -11.63 -3.39
C PRO A 53 -3.30 -13.12 -3.72
N SER A 54 -3.21 -13.49 -5.01
CA SER A 54 -3.22 -14.87 -5.49
C SER A 54 -2.22 -15.05 -6.64
N ALA A 55 -1.94 -16.29 -7.03
CA ALA A 55 -0.97 -16.59 -8.08
C ALA A 55 -1.38 -16.11 -9.49
N LEU A 56 -2.62 -15.65 -9.68
CA LEU A 56 -3.17 -15.25 -10.98
C LEU A 56 -3.61 -13.79 -11.03
N GLU A 57 -3.36 -13.02 -9.97
CA GLU A 57 -3.85 -11.67 -9.81
C GLU A 57 -2.74 -10.75 -9.32
N PHE A 58 -2.63 -9.58 -9.93
CA PHE A 58 -1.68 -8.53 -9.56
C PHE A 58 -2.44 -7.23 -9.37
N VAL A 59 -2.20 -6.56 -8.25
CA VAL A 59 -3.03 -5.46 -7.76
C VAL A 59 -2.13 -4.36 -7.27
N THR A 60 -2.45 -3.14 -7.67
CA THR A 60 -1.79 -1.94 -7.16
C THR A 60 -2.64 -1.37 -6.04
N GLY A 61 -2.07 -1.34 -4.83
CA GLY A 61 -2.70 -0.74 -3.65
C GLY A 61 -2.11 0.62 -3.34
N TYR A 62 -2.96 1.51 -2.85
CA TYR A 62 -2.62 2.86 -2.40
C TYR A 62 -2.94 2.99 -0.92
N LYS A 63 -2.07 3.66 -0.17
CA LYS A 63 -2.27 3.89 1.26
C LYS A 63 -1.80 5.29 1.66
N CYS A 64 -2.63 6.01 2.39
CA CYS A 64 -2.18 7.24 3.04
C CYS A 64 -1.24 6.91 4.20
N GLN A 65 -0.15 7.66 4.32
CA GLN A 65 0.79 7.50 5.43
C GLN A 65 0.25 8.05 6.76
N ASP A 66 -0.76 8.92 6.73
CA ASP A 66 -1.22 9.69 7.89
C ASP A 66 -2.60 9.27 8.43
N CYS A 67 -3.51 8.80 7.57
CA CYS A 67 -4.87 8.38 7.97
C CYS A 67 -5.20 6.95 7.52
N ASP A 68 -6.43 6.50 7.83
CA ASP A 68 -6.89 5.14 7.56
C ASP A 68 -7.25 4.89 6.08
N TRP A 69 -7.32 5.93 5.24
CA TRP A 69 -7.60 5.79 3.82
C TRP A 69 -6.62 4.85 3.10
N SER A 70 -7.18 3.93 2.33
CA SER A 70 -6.51 3.06 1.37
C SER A 70 -7.43 2.82 0.20
N ASP A 71 -6.85 2.50 -0.94
CA ASP A 71 -7.59 2.19 -2.16
C ASP A 71 -6.82 1.18 -3.01
N THR A 72 -7.46 0.63 -4.03
CA THR A 72 -6.80 -0.28 -4.97
C THR A 72 -7.23 0.03 -6.40
N ASP A 73 -6.46 -0.42 -7.38
CA ASP A 73 -6.85 -0.38 -8.80
C ASP A 73 -8.00 -1.36 -9.14
N ARG A 74 -8.57 -2.03 -8.12
CA ARG A 74 -9.80 -2.83 -8.23
C ARG A 74 -10.99 -1.98 -7.79
N ASP A 75 -11.91 -1.73 -8.72
CA ASP A 75 -13.23 -1.09 -8.49
C ASP A 75 -14.13 -1.89 -7.52
#